data_AF-A0A3B8XQV4-F1
#
_entry.id   AF-A0A3B8XQV4-F1
#
_cell.length_a   1.000
_cell.length_b   1.000
_cell.length_c   1.000
_cell.angle_alpha   90.00
_cell.angle_beta   90.00
_cell.angle_gamma   90.00
#
_symmetry.space_group_name_H-M   'P 1'
#
loop_
_entity.id
_entity.type
_entity.pdbx_description
1 polymer ?
#
loop_
_entity_poly.entity_id
_entity_poly.type
_entity_poly.pdbx_seq_one_letter_code
_entity_poly.pdbx_strand_id
1 'polypeptide(L)'
;MKLITKAARQQLEENFRETERGLDPMDLWPVVKLFDPAGAATWLLAYTVPDQPEVAWGLADLGLGSPETGDIYLPELYLFRGRFNLGIERDLHFEADKSIREYLEETRRDGFLRA
;
A
#
# COMPACT_ATOMS: atom_id res chain seq x y z
N MET A 1 -10.12 -5.68 13.12
CA MET A 1 -10.37 -5.62 11.67
C MET A 1 -9.22 -6.33 10.94
N LYS A 2 -9.44 -6.97 9.77
CA LYS A 2 -8.33 -7.48 8.93
C LYS A 2 -7.88 -6.38 7.97
N LEU A 3 -6.58 -6.08 7.91
CA LEU A 3 -6.06 -5.04 7.01
C LEU A 3 -6.05 -5.48 5.54
N ILE A 4 -6.06 -6.78 5.27
CA ILE A 4 -6.19 -7.32 3.90
C ILE A 4 -7.32 -8.34 3.91
N THR A 5 -8.36 -8.07 3.13
CA THR A 5 -9.50 -9.00 2.96
C THR A 5 -9.12 -10.15 2.03
N LYS A 6 -9.91 -11.22 2.00
CA LYS A 6 -9.68 -12.31 1.04
C LYS A 6 -9.78 -11.83 -0.41
N ALA A 7 -10.74 -10.96 -0.70
CA ALA A 7 -10.93 -10.39 -2.04
C ALA A 7 -9.74 -9.48 -2.43
N ALA A 8 -9.29 -8.61 -1.51
CA ALA A 8 -8.12 -7.77 -1.75
C ALA A 8 -6.86 -8.62 -2.00
N ARG A 9 -6.67 -9.70 -1.23
CA ARG A 9 -5.56 -10.63 -1.44
C ARG A 9 -5.60 -11.27 -2.83
N GLN A 10 -6.76 -11.73 -3.27
CA GLN A 10 -6.90 -12.32 -4.60
C GLN A 10 -6.53 -11.31 -5.71
N GLN A 11 -6.96 -10.05 -5.58
CA GLN A 11 -6.61 -9.02 -6.55
C GLN A 11 -5.12 -8.65 -6.49
N LEU A 12 -4.51 -8.58 -5.30
CA LEU A 12 -3.07 -8.36 -5.13
C LEU A 12 -2.25 -9.50 -5.78
N GLU A 13 -2.69 -10.74 -5.67
CA GLU A 13 -2.06 -11.89 -6.34
C GLU A 13 -2.24 -11.85 -7.86
N GLU A 14 -3.39 -11.38 -8.36
CA GLU A 14 -3.61 -11.20 -9.80
C GLU A 14 -2.69 -10.10 -10.36
N ASN A 15 -2.56 -8.98 -9.65
CA ASN A 15 -1.62 -7.91 -10.02
C ASN A 15 -0.18 -8.44 -10.09
N PHE A 16 0.23 -9.34 -9.19
CA PHE A 16 1.54 -10.01 -9.28
C PHE A 16 1.67 -10.89 -10.55
N ARG A 17 0.61 -11.57 -10.98
CA ARG A 17 0.63 -12.34 -12.25
C ARG A 17 0.80 -11.43 -13.46
N GLU A 18 0.25 -10.23 -13.43
CA GLU A 18 0.46 -9.25 -14.50
C GLU A 18 1.93 -8.78 -14.56
N THR A 19 2.59 -8.61 -13.41
CA THR A 19 4.03 -8.28 -13.38
C THR A 19 4.89 -9.42 -13.92
N GLU A 20 4.53 -10.68 -13.61
CA GLU A 20 5.18 -11.86 -14.19
C GLU A 20 4.98 -11.95 -15.72
N ARG A 21 3.91 -11.37 -16.25
CA ARG A 21 3.66 -11.22 -17.70
C ARG A 21 4.39 -10.03 -18.33
N GLY A 22 5.16 -9.28 -17.55
CA GLY A 22 6.00 -8.18 -18.00
C GLY A 22 5.41 -6.78 -17.80
N LEU A 23 4.29 -6.64 -17.06
CA LEU A 23 3.81 -5.32 -16.64
C LEU A 23 4.79 -4.71 -15.62
N ASP A 24 5.14 -3.44 -15.79
CA ASP A 24 5.93 -2.71 -14.79
C ASP A 24 5.09 -2.54 -13.52
N PRO A 25 5.56 -2.98 -12.33
CA PRO A 25 4.87 -2.76 -11.06
C PRO A 25 4.43 -1.32 -10.80
N MET A 26 5.18 -0.35 -11.30
CA MET A 26 4.85 1.08 -11.17
C MET A 26 3.55 1.46 -11.88
N ASP A 27 3.13 0.70 -12.89
CA ASP A 27 1.92 0.96 -13.67
C ASP A 27 0.70 0.20 -13.11
N LEU A 28 0.87 -0.60 -12.06
CA LEU A 28 -0.23 -1.24 -11.34
C LEU A 28 -1.09 -0.22 -10.60
N TRP A 29 -2.38 -0.54 -10.51
CA TRP A 29 -3.34 0.18 -9.68
C TRP A 29 -3.34 -0.44 -8.27
N PRO A 30 -3.13 0.36 -7.21
CA PRO A 30 -3.15 -0.16 -5.85
C PRO A 30 -4.52 -0.70 -5.46
N VAL A 31 -4.51 -1.77 -4.66
CA VAL A 31 -5.71 -2.51 -4.24
C VAL A 31 -6.14 -2.15 -2.83
N VAL A 32 -5.17 -1.82 -1.96
CA VAL A 32 -5.42 -1.56 -0.53
C VAL A 32 -4.70 -0.29 -0.12
N LYS A 33 -5.44 0.59 0.55
CA LYS A 33 -4.87 1.72 1.29
C LYS A 33 -4.89 1.43 2.78
N LEU A 34 -3.72 1.53 3.40
CA LEU A 34 -3.51 1.45 4.84
C LEU A 34 -3.04 2.80 5.37
N PHE A 35 -3.36 3.13 6.61
CA PHE A 35 -2.94 4.39 7.22
C PHE A 35 -2.80 4.29 8.74
N ASP A 36 -1.95 5.13 9.32
CA ASP A 36 -1.92 5.38 10.77
C ASP A 36 -3.01 6.39 11.12
N PRO A 37 -4.10 6.01 11.81
CA PRO A 37 -5.22 6.90 12.13
C PRO A 37 -4.84 8.05 13.07
N ALA A 38 -3.69 7.98 13.74
CA ALA A 38 -3.19 9.03 14.62
C ALA A 38 -1.81 9.57 14.19
N GLY A 39 -1.39 9.27 12.97
CA GLY A 39 -0.12 9.68 12.37
C GLY A 39 -0.30 10.18 10.95
N ALA A 40 0.83 10.37 10.26
CA ALA A 40 0.85 10.82 8.86
C ALA A 40 1.14 9.69 7.86
N ALA A 41 1.43 8.48 8.36
CA ALA A 41 1.89 7.40 7.52
C ALA A 41 0.73 6.74 6.73
N THR A 42 0.94 6.54 5.44
CA THR A 42 0.00 5.92 4.50
C THR A 42 0.74 4.94 3.59
N TRP A 43 0.11 3.81 3.28
CA TRP A 43 0.63 2.80 2.35
C TRP A 43 -0.43 2.45 1.31
N LEU A 44 -0.02 2.34 0.05
CA LEU A 44 -0.82 1.78 -1.04
C LEU A 44 -0.18 0.46 -1.49
N LEU A 45 -0.90 -0.64 -1.34
CA LEU A 45 -0.42 -1.98 -1.71
C LEU A 45 -0.87 -2.32 -3.12
N ALA A 46 0.07 -2.68 -4.00
CA ALA A 46 -0.21 -2.99 -5.41
C ALA A 46 -0.22 -4.48 -5.71
N TYR A 47 0.66 -5.27 -5.09
CA TYR A 47 0.62 -6.73 -5.20
C TYR A 47 1.20 -7.43 -3.96
N THR A 48 0.98 -8.75 -3.87
CA THR A 48 1.64 -9.64 -2.92
C THR A 48 2.12 -10.88 -3.65
N VAL A 49 3.28 -11.41 -3.26
CA VAL A 49 3.80 -12.64 -3.86
C VAL A 49 3.10 -13.84 -3.22
N PRO A 50 2.54 -14.79 -3.99
CA PRO A 50 1.79 -15.92 -3.43
C PRO A 50 2.56 -16.80 -2.45
N ASP A 51 3.88 -16.93 -2.62
CA ASP A 51 4.76 -17.73 -1.75
C ASP A 51 5.29 -16.96 -0.54
N GLN A 52 5.14 -15.63 -0.52
CA GLN A 52 5.53 -14.72 0.56
C GLN A 52 4.36 -13.77 0.89
N PRO A 53 3.23 -14.31 1.38
CA PRO A 53 1.99 -13.55 1.58
C PRO A 53 2.06 -12.47 2.67
N GLU A 54 3.13 -12.43 3.45
CA GLU A 54 3.46 -11.40 4.44
C GLU A 54 4.22 -10.21 3.85
N VAL A 55 4.71 -10.30 2.61
CA VAL A 55 5.34 -9.21 1.88
C VAL A 55 4.38 -8.71 0.82
N ALA A 56 4.08 -7.42 0.87
CA ALA A 56 3.40 -6.71 -0.20
C ALA A 56 4.40 -5.76 -0.87
N TRP A 57 4.19 -5.45 -2.14
CA TRP A 57 4.90 -4.35 -2.79
C TRP A 57 3.94 -3.18 -3.02
N GLY A 58 4.44 -1.96 -2.90
CA GLY A 58 3.63 -0.77 -3.12
C GLY A 58 4.34 0.54 -2.81
N LEU A 59 3.54 1.57 -2.54
CA LEU A 59 4.00 2.91 -2.18
C LEU A 59 3.80 3.16 -0.68
N ALA A 60 4.80 3.71 -0.03
CA ALA A 60 4.77 4.15 1.35
C ALA A 60 5.11 5.64 1.44
N ASP A 61 4.24 6.42 2.05
CA ASP A 61 4.53 7.78 2.49
C ASP A 61 4.43 7.82 4.01
N LEU A 62 5.57 8.01 4.68
CA LEU A 62 5.64 8.05 6.15
C LEU A 62 5.42 9.47 6.71
N GLY A 63 5.06 10.44 5.86
CA GLY A 63 4.90 11.84 6.26
C GLY A 63 6.22 12.57 6.49
N LEU A 64 7.31 12.08 5.88
CA LEU A 64 8.67 12.64 6.00
C LEU A 64 9.10 13.43 4.76
N GLY A 65 8.20 13.63 3.80
CA GLY A 65 8.48 14.34 2.54
C GLY A 65 9.29 13.52 1.53
N SER A 66 9.44 12.21 1.76
CA SER A 66 10.16 11.29 0.88
C SER A 66 9.36 9.99 0.71
N PRO A 67 8.36 9.96 -0.17
CA PRO A 67 7.63 8.74 -0.48
C PRO A 67 8.53 7.73 -1.18
N GLU A 68 8.36 6.45 -0.85
CA GLU A 68 9.17 5.35 -1.37
C GLU A 68 8.27 4.24 -1.93
N THR A 69 8.76 3.58 -2.98
CA THR A 69 8.14 2.36 -3.52
C THR A 69 9.03 1.17 -3.22
N GLY A 70 8.44 0.03 -2.84
CA GLY A 70 9.20 -1.17 -2.54
C GLY A 70 8.39 -2.19 -1.76
N ASP A 71 9.12 -3.16 -1.22
CA ASP A 71 8.57 -4.21 -0.38
C ASP A 71 8.20 -3.67 1.01
N ILE A 72 7.03 -4.08 1.48
CA ILE A 72 6.39 -3.70 2.74
C ILE A 72 6.11 -4.99 3.50
N TYR A 73 6.74 -5.14 4.66
CA TYR A 73 6.53 -6.29 5.52
C TYR A 73 5.28 -6.08 6.37
N LEU A 74 4.19 -6.76 6.00
CA LEU A 74 2.87 -6.60 6.63
C LEU A 74 2.86 -6.92 8.14
N PRO A 75 3.62 -7.89 8.66
CA PRO A 75 3.69 -8.13 10.10
C PRO A 75 4.15 -6.94 10.92
N GLU A 76 5.04 -6.08 10.39
CA GLU A 76 5.40 -4.82 11.05
C GLU A 76 4.19 -3.90 11.20
N LEU A 77 3.37 -3.77 10.13
CA LEU A 77 2.15 -2.96 10.18
C LEU A 77 1.09 -3.55 11.11
N TYR A 78 0.96 -4.88 11.19
CA TYR A 78 0.02 -5.55 12.09
C TYR A 78 0.38 -5.35 13.57
N LEU A 79 1.67 -5.36 13.88
CA LEU A 79 2.19 -5.22 15.23
C LEU A 79 2.38 -3.76 15.66
N PHE A 80 2.47 -2.83 14.71
CA PHE A 80 2.62 -1.41 14.97
C PHE A 80 1.53 -0.87 15.90
N ARG A 81 1.94 -0.09 16.89
CA ARG A 81 1.05 0.69 17.76
C ARG A 81 1.57 2.12 17.81
N GLY A 82 0.79 3.02 17.24
CA GLY A 82 1.04 4.45 17.19
C GLY A 82 0.50 5.18 18.41
N ARG A 83 0.16 6.46 18.20
CA ARG A 83 -0.43 7.30 19.25
C ARG A 83 -1.76 6.72 19.72
N PHE A 84 -2.05 6.91 21.02
CA PHE A 84 -3.24 6.36 21.69
C PHE A 84 -3.36 4.82 21.62
N ASN A 85 -2.24 4.12 21.37
CA ASN A 85 -2.19 2.67 21.20
C ASN A 85 -3.07 2.17 20.03
N LEU A 86 -3.29 3.02 19.03
CA LEU A 86 -3.99 2.66 17.80
C LEU A 86 -3.04 1.90 16.87
N GLY A 87 -3.57 0.88 16.20
CA GLY A 87 -2.84 0.19 15.14
C GLY A 87 -3.07 0.84 13.78
N ILE A 88 -2.41 0.31 12.75
CA ILE A 88 -2.71 0.65 11.36
C ILE A 88 -4.13 0.21 11.01
N GLU A 89 -4.82 1.03 10.22
CA GLU A 89 -6.16 0.77 9.71
C GLU A 89 -6.17 0.63 8.20
N ARG A 90 -7.23 -0.01 7.68
CA ARG A 90 -7.51 -0.10 6.25
C ARG A 90 -8.62 0.89 5.92
N ASP A 91 -8.44 1.65 4.85
CA ASP A 91 -9.49 2.49 4.29
C ASP A 91 -10.57 1.60 3.64
N LEU A 92 -11.82 1.74 4.10
CA LEU A 92 -12.94 0.92 3.63
C LEU A 92 -13.54 1.41 2.31
N HIS A 93 -13.26 2.65 1.95
CA HIS A 93 -13.85 3.35 0.79
C HIS A 93 -12.81 3.68 -0.28
N PHE A 94 -11.56 3.24 -0.07
CA PHE A 94 -10.52 3.41 -1.05
C PHE A 94 -10.82 2.63 -2.34
N GLU A 95 -10.84 3.36 -3.44
CA GLU A 95 -10.84 2.86 -4.82
C GLU A 95 -9.75 3.63 -5.56
N ALA A 96 -8.76 2.92 -6.12
CA ALA A 96 -7.69 3.56 -6.85
C ALA A 96 -8.21 4.18 -8.15
N ASP A 97 -7.84 5.44 -8.39
CA ASP A 97 -8.13 6.18 -9.62
C ASP A 97 -6.90 6.39 -10.49
N LYS A 98 -5.73 5.93 -10.04
CA LYS A 98 -4.40 6.15 -10.63
C LYS A 98 -3.48 4.96 -10.40
N SER A 99 -2.41 4.88 -11.18
CA SER A 99 -1.29 3.95 -10.98
C SER A 99 -0.39 4.34 -9.80
N ILE A 100 0.43 3.40 -9.32
CA ILE A 100 1.48 3.67 -8.30
C ILE A 100 2.41 4.81 -8.73
N ARG A 101 2.80 4.85 -10.02
CA ARG A 101 3.64 5.91 -10.59
C ARG A 101 3.02 7.29 -10.41
N GLU A 102 1.76 7.43 -10.81
CA GLU A 102 1.03 8.69 -10.73
C GLU A 102 0.87 9.15 -9.27
N TYR A 103 0.51 8.25 -8.35
CA TYR A 103 0.47 8.56 -6.92
C TYR A 103 1.85 9.00 -6.39
N LEU A 104 2.93 8.31 -6.77
CA LEU A 104 4.28 8.66 -6.33
C LEU A 104 4.69 10.05 -6.83
N GLU A 105 4.44 10.36 -8.11
CA GLU A 105 4.75 11.66 -8.72
C GLU A 105 3.97 12.80 -8.06
N GLU A 106 2.66 12.61 -7.84
CA GLU A 106 1.84 13.58 -7.12
C GLU A 106 2.30 13.76 -5.67
N THR A 107 2.64 12.67 -4.98
CA THR A 107 3.13 12.72 -3.59
C THR A 107 4.44 13.48 -3.49
N ARG A 108 5.38 13.27 -4.43
CA ARG A 108 6.64 14.03 -4.49
C ARG A 108 6.42 15.52 -4.74
N ARG A 109 5.40 15.88 -5.53
CA ARG A 109 5.04 17.27 -5.82
C ARG A 109 4.34 17.94 -4.63
N ASP A 110 3.38 17.25 -4.04
CA ASP A 110 2.48 17.80 -3.02
C ASP A 110 3.06 17.65 -1.60
N GLY A 111 4.05 16.77 -1.42
CA GLY A 111 4.75 16.48 -0.17
C GLY A 111 4.04 15.45 0.72
N PHE A 112 2.86 14.97 0.33
CA PHE A 112 2.10 13.95 1.03
C PHE A 112 1.16 13.19 0.09
N LEU A 113 0.89 11.94 0.43
CA LEU A 113 0.08 11.05 -0.40
C LEU A 113 -1.40 11.44 -0.32
N ARG A 114 -1.98 11.65 -1.50
CA ARG A 114 -3.42 11.91 -1.68
C ARG A 114 -4.03 10.73 -2.42
N ALA A 115 -4.65 9.86 -1.64
CA ALA A 115 -5.31 8.64 -2.08
C ALA A 115 -6.54 8.40 -1.20
#